data_AF-A0A443IHK3-F1
#
_entry.id   AF-A0A443IHK3-F1
#
_cell.length_a   1.000
_cell.length_b   1.000
_cell.length_c   1.000
_cell.angle_alpha   90.00
_cell.angle_beta   90.00
_cell.angle_gamma   90.00
#
_symmetry.space_group_name_H-M   'P 1'
#
loop_
_entity.id
_entity.type
_entity.pdbx_description
1 polymer ?
#
loop_
_entity_poly.entity_id
_entity_poly.type
_entity_poly.pdbx_seq_one_letter_code
_entity_poly.pdbx_strand_id
1 'polypeptide(L)' 'MLEKIENMGADFRSITENIDTSTPAGRMMMQIVGSFAEFERAMLRERTKSGLAAARQDGWVVDAAQN' A
#
# COMPACT_ATOMS: atom_id res chain seq x y z
N MET A 1 9.80 4.74 -4.06
CA MET A 1 9.55 5.63 -5.23
C MET A 1 9.85 7.07 -4.88
N LEU A 2 9.17 7.66 -3.87
CA LEU A 2 9.39 9.04 -3.44
C LEU A 2 10.82 9.34 -3.01
N GLU A 3 11.44 8.44 -2.23
CA GLU A 3 12.85 8.57 -1.85
C GLU A 3 13.78 8.67 -3.06
N LYS A 4 13.45 8.00 -4.18
CA LYS A 4 14.22 8.14 -5.42
C LYS A 4 14.04 9.51 -6.06
N ILE A 5 12.84 10.09 -5.98
CA ILE A 5 12.52 11.43 -6.50
C ILE A 5 13.28 12.48 -5.70
N GLU A 6 13.25 12.37 -4.37
CA GLU A 6 13.98 13.25 -3.45
C GLU A 6 15.51 13.16 -3.65
N ASN A 7 16.05 11.94 -3.81
CA ASN A 7 17.48 11.74 -4.10
C ASN A 7 17.94 12.34 -5.45
N MET A 8 17.01 12.63 -6.37
CA MET A 8 17.30 13.34 -7.62
C MET A 8 17.16 14.87 -7.48
N GLY A 9 16.86 15.38 -6.29
CA GLY A 9 16.64 16.81 -6.04
C GLY A 9 15.29 17.33 -6.56
N ALA A 10 14.30 16.45 -6.69
CA ALA A 10 12.97 16.77 -7.17
C ALA A 10 11.89 16.53 -6.12
N ASP A 11 10.73 17.14 -6.32
CA ASP A 11 9.53 16.98 -5.49
C ASP A 11 8.40 16.29 -6.26
N PHE A 12 7.49 15.66 -5.52
CA PHE A 12 6.27 15.09 -6.04
C PHE A 12 5.09 16.03 -5.78
N ARG A 13 4.30 16.29 -6.83
CA ARG A 13 3.06 17.03 -6.73
C ARG A 13 1.91 16.28 -7.38
N SER A 14 0.88 15.99 -6.61
CA SER A 14 -0.38 15.47 -7.12
C SER A 14 -1.32 16.60 -7.47
N ILE A 15 -1.78 16.64 -8.71
CA ILE A 15 -2.65 17.72 -9.21
C ILE A 15 -4.08 17.56 -8.67
N THR A 16 -4.58 16.32 -8.62
CA THR A 16 -5.97 16.02 -8.23
C THR A 16 -6.15 16.08 -6.71
N GLU A 17 -5.20 15.53 -5.96
CA GLU A 17 -5.26 15.39 -4.50
C GLU A 17 -4.65 16.58 -3.76
N ASN A 18 -4.10 17.56 -4.50
CA ASN A 18 -3.45 18.76 -3.97
C ASN A 18 -2.36 18.45 -2.92
N ILE A 19 -1.56 17.41 -3.16
CA ILE A 19 -0.43 17.02 -2.32
C ILE A 19 0.85 17.57 -2.95
N ASP A 20 1.65 18.31 -2.19
CA ASP A 20 2.92 18.89 -2.64
C ASP A 20 4.04 18.58 -1.64
N THR A 21 4.93 17.64 -2.00
CA THR A 21 6.01 17.20 -1.11
C THR A 21 7.17 18.20 -0.99
N SER A 22 7.16 19.31 -1.75
CA SER A 22 8.10 20.40 -1.49
C SER A 22 7.83 21.07 -0.14
N THR A 23 6.60 20.96 0.36
CA THR A 23 6.17 21.51 1.65
C THR A 23 6.28 20.49 2.79
N PRO A 24 6.60 20.91 4.03
CA PRO A 24 6.59 20.00 5.18
C PRO A 24 5.24 19.31 5.40
N ALA A 25 4.14 20.03 5.19
CA ALA A 25 2.78 19.50 5.34
C ALA A 25 2.48 18.42 4.29
N GLY A 26 2.87 18.62 3.02
CA GLY A 26 2.67 17.61 1.99
C GLY A 26 3.55 16.37 2.17
N ARG A 27 4.77 16.51 2.71
CA ARG A 27 5.57 15.34 3.12
C ARG A 27 4.90 14.53 4.21
N MET A 28 4.39 15.19 5.25
CA MET A 28 3.63 14.54 6.32
C MET A 28 2.39 13.83 5.76
N MET A 29 1.61 14.49 4.92
CA MET A 29 0.42 13.90 4.31
C MET A 29 0.76 12.67 3.48
N MET A 30 1.84 12.74 2.70
CA MET A 30 2.28 11.61 1.89
C MET A 30 2.73 10.40 2.74
N GLN A 31 3.38 10.64 3.89
CA GLN A 31 3.72 9.58 4.85
C GLN A 31 2.48 8.93 5.46
N ILE A 32 1.47 9.73 5.80
CA ILE A 32 0.18 9.24 6.32
C ILE A 32 -0.49 8.34 5.27
N VAL A 33 -0.59 8.81 4.02
CA VAL A 33 -1.16 8.03 2.90
C VAL A 33 -0.39 6.72 2.71
N GLY A 34 0.94 6.76 2.71
CA GLY A 34 1.77 5.56 2.61
C GLY A 34 1.51 4.56 3.77
N SER A 35 1.34 5.08 4.98
CA SER A 35 1.03 4.25 6.16
C SER A 35 -0.34 3.57 6.03
N PHE A 36 -1.35 4.28 5.54
CA PHE A 36 -2.67 3.70 5.26
C PHE A 36 -2.62 2.65 4.15
N ALA A 37 -1.87 2.89 3.07
CA ALA A 37 -1.73 1.92 1.99
C ALA A 37 -1.12 0.58 2.48
N GLU A 38 -0.10 0.64 3.35
CA GLU A 38 0.47 -0.57 3.96
C GLU A 38 -0.53 -1.26 4.89
N PHE A 39 -1.29 -0.49 5.69
CA PHE A 39 -2.34 -1.05 6.54
C PHE A 39 -3.42 -1.77 5.72
N GLU A 40 -3.93 -1.16 4.66
CA GLU A 40 -4.94 -1.76 3.78
C GLU A 40 -4.42 -3.04 3.12
N ARG A 41 -3.16 -3.02 2.66
CA ARG A 41 -2.50 -4.20 2.10
C ARG A 41 -2.39 -5.33 3.13
N ALA A 42 -2.03 -5.02 4.37
CA ALA A 42 -1.98 -6.00 5.44
C ALA A 42 -3.37 -6.60 5.71
N MET A 43 -4.40 -5.76 5.81
CA MET A 43 -5.79 -6.18 6.01
C MET A 43 -6.32 -7.08 4.88
N LEU A 44 -6.01 -6.74 3.61
CA LEU A 44 -6.38 -7.57 2.46
C LEU A 44 -5.69 -8.95 2.49
N ARG A 45 -4.41 -9.00 2.86
CA ARG A 45 -3.69 -10.26 3.01
C ARG A 45 -4.30 -11.12 4.12
N GLU A 46 -4.65 -10.51 5.24
CA GLU A 46 -5.30 -11.22 6.35
C GLU A 46 -6.64 -11.81 5.92
N ARG A 47 -7.48 -11.00 5.28
CA ARG A 47 -8.77 -11.46 4.74
C ARG A 47 -8.59 -12.62 3.76
N THR A 48 -7.60 -12.54 2.88
CA THR A 48 -7.29 -13.60 1.91
C THR A 48 -6.90 -14.90 2.63
N LYS A 49 -6.02 -14.83 3.63
CA LYS A 49 -5.62 -16.01 4.42
C LYS A 49 -6.81 -16.65 5.13
N SER A 50 -7.66 -15.85 5.76
CA SER A 50 -8.87 -16.33 6.42
C SER A 50 -9.82 -17.03 5.44
N GLY A 51 -10.00 -16.46 4.25
CA GLY A 51 -10.79 -17.09 3.19
C GLY A 51 -10.20 -18.41 2.71
N LEU A 52 -8.87 -18.47 2.49
CA LEU A 52 -8.17 -19.71 2.12
C LEU A 52 -8.26 -20.78 3.22
N ALA A 53 -8.22 -20.38 4.49
CA ALA A 53 -8.37 -21.31 5.62
C ALA A 53 -9.77 -21.91 5.68
N ALA A 54 -10.81 -21.10 5.50
CA ALA A 54 -12.19 -21.58 5.43
C ALA A 54 -12.40 -22.53 4.23
N ALA A 55 -11.93 -22.15 3.04
CA ALA A 55 -12.01 -23.00 1.85
C ALA A 55 -11.35 -24.37 2.05
N ARG A 56 -10.18 -24.41 2.71
CA ARG A 56 -9.50 -25.66 3.06
C ARG A 56 -10.29 -26.53 4.04
N GLN A 57 -10.96 -25.92 5.02
CA GLN A 57 -11.85 -26.65 5.94
C GLN A 57 -13.03 -27.27 5.20
N ASP A 58 -13.54 -26.58 4.19
CA ASP A 58 -14.62 -27.06 3.31
C ASP A 58 -14.13 -28.06 2.24
N GLY A 59 -12.86 -28.48 2.29
CA GLY A 59 -12.28 -29.49 1.39
C GLY A 59 -11.72 -28.94 0.07
N TRP A 60 -11.70 -27.63 -0.13
CA TRP A 60 -11.18 -27.00 -1.35
C TRP A 60 -9.67 -26.77 -1.24
N VAL A 61 -8.90 -27.36 -2.16
CA VAL A 61 -7.46 -27.10 -2.30
C VAL A 61 -7.28 -25.95 -3.28
N VAL A 62 -6.97 -24.77 -2.74
CA VAL A 62 -6.59 -23.57 -3.49
C VAL A 62 -5.08 -23.44 -3.44
N ASP A 63 -4.41 -23.85 -4.53
CA ASP A 63 -2.97 -23.64 -4.72
C ASP A 63 -2.73 -22.15 -5.05
N ALA A 64 -2.17 -21.43 -4.09
CA ALA A 64 -1.84 -20.02 -4.24
C ALA A 64 -0.34 -19.81 -4.57
N ALA A 65 0.42 -20.88 -4.86
CA ALA A 65 1.88 -20.86 -4.97
C ALA A 65 2.44 -20.83 -6.41
N GLN A 66 1.62 -20.53 -7.42
CA GLN A 66 2.08 -20.33 -8.80
C GLN A 66 1.79 -18.91 -9.30
N ASN A 67 2.43 -17.90 -8.68
CA ASN A 67 2.93 -16.71 -9.37
C ASN A 67 3.86 -15.88 -8.47
#